data_AF-A0A7S1NW73-F1
#
_entry.id   AF-A0A7S1NW73-F1
#
_cell.length_a   1.000
_cell.length_b   1.000
_cell.length_c   1.000
_cell.angle_alpha   90.00
_cell.angle_beta   90.00
_cell.angle_gamma   90.00
#
_symmetry.space_group_name_H-M   'P 1'
#
loop_
_entity.id
_entity.type
_entity.pdbx_description
1 polymer ?
#
loop_
_entity_poly.entity_id
_entity_poly.type
_entity_poly.pdbx_seq_one_letter_code
_entity_poly.pdbx_strand_id
1 'polypeptide(L)'
;FFEDTTMDYVPHSRVFSSKNAHGGEAIDPATTALVMIEFQNEFVSPGGKLHDKVKPIMESTGMLAKAVEACEAARAKGCTIIHSPIIFAADKSDNPNKGLGILQGCADGELFLEGTWNAEICDAMKPAAGDLILKGKKGLDAFPGTNLEHLLVENGIKTVVLGGLLTNCCVESTMRTAYEKGFNVITLTDCTATDSELAQTAVERTYPLFSKPVTKDEFLVMLSEAPPHGRVFPPRDAHGGEKIDPATTALVMIEFQNEFVTPGGKLHDGVKPVMESTGMLAKAVEACTAARKEGCKIIHSPIIFAADKSDN
;
A
#
# COMPACT_ATOMS: atom_id res chain seq x y z
N PHE A 1 -36.54 -1.44 -5.12
CA PHE A 1 -35.95 -0.85 -6.33
C PHE A 1 -34.47 -1.20 -6.43
N PHE A 2 -34.17 -2.49 -6.56
CA PHE A 2 -32.96 -2.96 -7.19
C PHE A 2 -33.47 -4.00 -8.20
N GLU A 3 -33.53 -3.60 -9.46
CA GLU A 3 -33.77 -4.54 -10.55
C GLU A 3 -32.49 -5.33 -10.78
N ASP A 4 -32.67 -6.60 -11.14
CA ASP A 4 -31.57 -7.54 -11.37
C ASP A 4 -30.84 -7.19 -12.66
N THR A 5 -29.85 -6.31 -12.56
CA THR A 5 -28.84 -6.07 -13.60
C THR A 5 -27.57 -6.83 -13.25
N THR A 6 -27.66 -8.15 -13.10
CA THR A 6 -26.49 -9.04 -13.15
C THR A 6 -25.92 -9.09 -14.58
N MET A 7 -25.26 -8.00 -15.00
CA MET A 7 -24.11 -8.15 -15.89
C MET A 7 -23.09 -9.02 -15.15
N ASP A 8 -22.68 -10.13 -15.74
CA ASP A 8 -21.58 -10.96 -15.24
C ASP A 8 -20.26 -10.17 -15.32
N TYR A 9 -20.04 -9.30 -14.34
CA TYR A 9 -18.81 -8.56 -14.16
C TYR A 9 -17.73 -9.51 -13.63
N VAL A 10 -16.96 -10.09 -14.55
CA VAL A 10 -15.73 -10.81 -14.23
C VAL A 10 -14.66 -9.77 -13.87
N PRO A 11 -14.21 -9.64 -12.61
CA PRO A 11 -13.28 -8.58 -12.23
C PRO A 11 -11.91 -8.86 -12.84
N HIS A 12 -11.48 -8.05 -13.80
CA HIS A 12 -10.14 -8.12 -14.40
C HIS A 12 -9.01 -7.61 -13.48
N SER A 13 -9.28 -7.39 -12.19
CA SER A 13 -8.44 -6.60 -11.27
C SER A 13 -7.66 -7.38 -10.21
N ARG A 14 -8.02 -8.66 -9.95
CA ARG A 14 -7.32 -9.52 -8.99
C ARG A 14 -6.43 -10.54 -9.70
N VAL A 15 -5.22 -10.76 -9.17
CA VAL A 15 -4.30 -11.80 -9.65
C VAL A 15 -4.86 -13.18 -9.32
N PHE A 16 -5.36 -13.34 -8.09
CA PHE A 16 -5.97 -14.57 -7.62
C PHE A 16 -7.49 -14.41 -7.50
N SER A 17 -8.24 -15.43 -7.92
CA SER A 17 -9.65 -15.54 -7.56
C SER A 17 -9.78 -15.66 -6.04
N SER A 18 -10.95 -15.31 -5.47
CA SER A 18 -11.21 -15.45 -4.03
C SER A 18 -11.00 -16.88 -3.51
N LYS A 19 -11.18 -17.89 -4.37
CA LYS A 19 -10.95 -19.31 -4.07
C LYS A 19 -9.45 -19.68 -3.95
N ASN A 20 -8.57 -18.88 -4.56
CA ASN A 20 -7.14 -19.17 -4.73
C ASN A 20 -6.24 -18.13 -4.04
N ALA A 21 -6.78 -17.26 -3.18
CA ALA A 21 -6.01 -16.26 -2.46
C ALA A 21 -5.13 -16.90 -1.37
N HIS A 22 -3.86 -16.50 -1.26
CA HIS A 22 -2.83 -17.19 -0.48
C HIS A 22 -2.76 -16.78 1.01
N GLY A 23 -3.81 -16.14 1.53
CA GLY A 23 -3.83 -15.58 2.89
C GLY A 23 -3.65 -16.65 3.98
N GLY A 24 -2.52 -16.59 4.70
CA GLY A 24 -2.21 -17.51 5.79
C GLY A 24 -1.42 -18.76 5.40
N GLU A 25 -0.94 -18.87 4.16
CA GLU A 25 0.00 -19.92 3.75
C GLU A 25 1.38 -19.78 4.44
N ALA A 26 2.12 -20.89 4.51
CA ALA A 26 3.52 -20.89 4.93
C ALA A 26 4.39 -20.25 3.84
N ILE A 27 5.51 -19.59 4.24
CA ILE A 27 6.41 -18.97 3.28
C ILE A 27 7.26 -20.04 2.59
N ASP A 28 7.20 -20.08 1.26
CA ASP A 28 8.14 -20.81 0.40
C ASP A 28 9.05 -19.79 -0.31
N PRO A 29 10.38 -19.84 -0.11
CA PRO A 29 11.33 -18.95 -0.79
C PRO A 29 11.13 -18.89 -2.30
N ALA A 30 10.84 -20.02 -2.96
CA ALA A 30 10.71 -20.11 -4.41
C ALA A 30 9.48 -19.38 -4.96
N THR A 31 8.51 -19.03 -4.12
CA THR A 31 7.31 -18.26 -4.49
C THR A 31 7.17 -16.97 -3.66
N THR A 32 8.28 -16.46 -3.14
CA THR A 32 8.35 -15.24 -2.33
C THR A 32 9.19 -14.16 -3.00
N ALA A 33 8.67 -12.93 -3.05
CA ALA A 33 9.42 -11.76 -3.50
C ALA A 33 9.50 -10.67 -2.44
N LEU A 34 10.69 -10.08 -2.27
CA LEU A 34 10.89 -8.84 -1.52
C LEU A 34 10.76 -7.66 -2.50
N VAL A 35 9.82 -6.75 -2.26
CA VAL A 35 9.65 -5.51 -3.03
C VAL A 35 10.17 -4.35 -2.20
N MET A 36 11.32 -3.81 -2.63
CA MET A 36 12.09 -2.80 -1.91
C MET A 36 11.79 -1.42 -2.50
N ILE A 37 10.94 -0.66 -1.81
CA ILE A 37 10.31 0.56 -2.32
C ILE A 37 11.19 1.77 -2.02
N GLU A 38 11.58 2.51 -3.06
CA GLU A 38 12.17 3.86 -2.96
C GLU A 38 13.45 3.95 -2.09
N PHE A 39 14.30 2.92 -2.10
CA PHE A 39 15.68 2.97 -1.58
C PHE A 39 16.61 3.81 -2.48
N GLN A 40 16.19 5.03 -2.79
CA GLN A 40 16.85 5.97 -3.69
C GLN A 40 17.55 7.06 -2.91
N ASN A 41 18.62 7.62 -3.50
CA ASN A 41 19.47 8.62 -2.87
C ASN A 41 18.69 9.84 -2.34
N GLU A 42 17.58 10.22 -2.99
CA GLU A 42 16.66 11.28 -2.55
C GLU A 42 16.22 11.15 -1.08
N PHE A 43 16.01 9.91 -0.62
CA PHE A 43 15.66 9.56 0.75
C PHE A 43 16.85 9.09 1.59
N VAL A 44 17.61 8.10 1.09
CA VAL A 44 18.45 7.30 1.99
C VAL A 44 19.88 7.82 2.13
N SER A 45 20.29 8.76 1.27
CA SER A 45 21.67 9.23 1.18
C SER A 45 21.79 10.70 1.59
N PRO A 46 22.79 11.09 2.40
CA PRO A 46 23.08 12.49 2.71
C PRO A 46 23.24 13.34 1.43
N GLY A 47 22.49 14.44 1.33
CA GLY A 47 22.39 15.25 0.11
C GLY A 47 21.11 15.00 -0.70
N GLY A 48 20.37 13.92 -0.43
CA GLY A 48 19.00 13.74 -0.91
C GLY A 48 18.06 14.80 -0.33
N LYS A 49 17.14 15.35 -1.14
CA LYS A 49 16.27 16.47 -0.76
C LYS A 49 15.23 16.09 0.31
N LEU A 50 14.93 14.79 0.45
CA LEU A 50 14.04 14.26 1.48
C LEU A 50 14.80 13.60 2.64
N HIS A 51 16.13 13.45 2.54
CA HIS A 51 16.93 12.70 3.50
C HIS A 51 16.74 13.15 4.94
N ASP A 52 16.93 14.44 5.22
CA ASP A 52 16.84 14.97 6.58
C ASP A 52 15.45 14.82 7.23
N LYS A 53 14.40 14.59 6.43
CA LYS A 53 13.04 14.30 6.95
C LYS A 53 12.92 12.86 7.45
N VAL A 54 13.42 11.89 6.69
CA VAL A 54 13.31 10.46 7.03
C VAL A 54 14.45 9.95 7.92
N LYS A 55 15.58 10.67 7.92
CA LYS A 55 16.78 10.33 8.67
C LYS A 55 16.54 9.97 10.15
N PRO A 56 15.74 10.71 10.95
CA PRO A 56 15.53 10.35 12.36
C PRO A 56 14.92 8.96 12.54
N ILE A 57 14.01 8.55 11.65
CA ILE A 57 13.40 7.22 11.68
C ILE A 57 14.35 6.17 11.09
N MET A 58 15.09 6.49 10.02
CA MET A 58 16.11 5.59 9.49
C MET A 58 17.21 5.26 10.50
N GLU A 59 17.73 6.25 11.22
CA GLU A 59 18.79 6.09 12.22
C GLU A 59 18.31 5.33 13.47
N SER A 60 17.09 5.61 13.95
CA SER A 60 16.53 4.94 15.13
C SER A 60 16.10 3.49 14.89
N THR A 61 15.62 3.17 13.68
CA THR A 61 15.22 1.80 13.30
C THR A 61 16.40 0.94 12.80
N GLY A 62 17.43 1.57 12.22
CA GLY A 62 18.49 0.91 11.48
C GLY A 62 18.04 0.34 10.13
N MET A 63 16.91 0.82 9.58
CA MET A 63 16.18 0.15 8.50
C MET A 63 16.99 -0.14 7.23
N LEU A 64 17.97 0.70 6.88
CA LEU A 64 18.77 0.51 5.67
C LEU A 64 19.67 -0.73 5.78
N ALA A 65 20.39 -0.89 6.89
CA ALA A 65 21.26 -2.05 7.10
C ALA A 65 20.43 -3.35 7.18
N LYS A 66 19.29 -3.30 7.88
CA LYS A 66 18.37 -4.43 8.00
C LYS A 66 17.74 -4.82 6.65
N ALA A 67 17.38 -3.84 5.81
CA ALA A 67 16.88 -4.09 4.47
C ALA A 67 17.92 -4.78 3.57
N VAL A 68 19.20 -4.40 3.68
CA VAL A 68 20.31 -5.09 2.99
C VAL A 68 20.44 -6.53 3.48
N GLU A 69 20.54 -6.75 4.79
CA GLU A 69 20.60 -8.10 5.39
C GLU A 69 19.41 -8.99 4.98
N ALA A 70 18.20 -8.43 4.97
CA ALA A 70 16.99 -9.12 4.52
C ALA A 70 17.10 -9.56 3.06
N CYS A 71 17.55 -8.67 2.17
CA CYS A 71 17.71 -8.99 0.75
C CYS A 71 18.80 -10.03 0.50
N GLU A 72 19.95 -9.93 1.18
CA GLU A 72 21.04 -10.90 1.07
C GLU A 72 20.60 -12.30 1.53
N ALA A 73 20.01 -12.40 2.72
CA ALA A 73 19.56 -13.66 3.28
C ALA A 73 18.37 -14.27 2.51
N ALA A 74 17.43 -13.46 2.05
CA ALA A 74 16.31 -13.92 1.22
C ALA A 74 16.79 -14.42 -0.15
N ARG A 75 17.71 -13.70 -0.82
CA ARG A 75 18.33 -14.11 -2.08
C ARG A 75 19.11 -15.41 -1.93
N ALA A 76 19.87 -15.57 -0.83
CA ALA A 76 20.57 -16.81 -0.51
C ALA A 76 19.64 -18.02 -0.30
N LYS A 77 18.39 -17.79 0.14
CA LYS A 77 17.33 -18.80 0.25
C LYS A 77 16.54 -19.02 -1.06
N GLY A 78 16.80 -18.25 -2.12
CA GLY A 78 16.12 -18.35 -3.42
C GLY A 78 14.90 -17.45 -3.61
N CYS A 79 14.68 -16.46 -2.74
CA CYS A 79 13.62 -15.46 -2.93
C CYS A 79 13.96 -14.51 -4.09
N THR A 80 12.93 -14.00 -4.77
CA THR A 80 13.06 -12.93 -5.77
C THR A 80 13.24 -11.58 -5.06
N ILE A 81 14.14 -10.71 -5.56
CA ILE A 81 14.29 -9.33 -5.07
C ILE A 81 13.84 -8.39 -6.18
N ILE A 82 12.92 -7.46 -5.87
CA ILE A 82 12.39 -6.46 -6.79
C ILE A 82 12.64 -5.07 -6.22
N HIS A 83 13.47 -4.27 -6.90
CA HIS A 83 13.67 -2.86 -6.56
C HIS A 83 12.58 -2.01 -7.21
N SER A 84 11.95 -1.14 -6.43
CA SER A 84 10.81 -0.31 -6.85
C SER A 84 11.14 1.18 -6.70
N PRO A 85 11.95 1.76 -7.60
CA PRO A 85 12.23 3.19 -7.62
C PRO A 85 11.06 3.97 -8.24
N ILE A 86 10.75 5.15 -7.70
CA ILE A 86 9.92 6.16 -8.35
C ILE A 86 10.83 7.09 -9.18
N ILE A 87 10.49 7.35 -10.44
CA ILE A 87 11.30 8.22 -11.31
C ILE A 87 10.35 9.05 -12.16
N PHE A 88 10.53 10.37 -12.22
CA PHE A 88 9.77 11.28 -13.10
C PHE A 88 10.64 11.75 -14.27
N ALA A 89 10.03 12.03 -15.42
CA ALA A 89 10.70 12.72 -16.51
C ALA A 89 11.24 14.09 -16.05
N ALA A 90 12.31 14.60 -16.66
CA ALA A 90 12.94 15.86 -16.25
C ALA A 90 11.99 17.08 -16.37
N ASP A 91 11.05 17.07 -17.33
CA ASP A 91 9.97 18.06 -17.47
C ASP A 91 8.75 17.77 -16.57
N LYS A 92 8.84 16.70 -15.78
CA LYS A 92 7.83 16.15 -14.87
C LYS A 92 6.56 15.70 -15.59
N SER A 93 6.52 15.64 -16.93
CA SER A 93 5.30 15.45 -17.74
C SER A 93 4.46 14.23 -17.35
N ASP A 94 5.12 13.21 -16.82
CA ASP A 94 4.57 11.92 -16.39
C ASP A 94 4.17 11.84 -14.90
N ASN A 95 4.32 12.92 -14.12
CA ASN A 95 3.77 12.98 -12.78
C ASN A 95 2.23 13.04 -12.86
N PRO A 96 1.50 12.05 -12.29
CA PRO A 96 0.07 11.90 -12.51
C PRO A 96 -0.78 12.87 -11.67
N ASN A 97 -0.19 13.59 -10.70
CA ASN A 97 -0.92 14.58 -9.92
C ASN A 97 -0.02 15.73 -9.42
N LYS A 98 0.26 16.69 -10.32
CA LYS A 98 1.08 17.88 -10.03
C LYS A 98 0.38 18.96 -9.21
N GLY A 99 -0.93 18.85 -8.96
CA GLY A 99 -1.74 19.92 -8.36
C GLY A 99 -2.35 19.58 -7.01
N LEU A 100 -1.97 18.45 -6.40
CA LEU A 100 -2.50 17.98 -5.13
C LEU A 100 -1.48 17.15 -4.35
N GLY A 101 -1.35 17.46 -3.05
CA GLY A 101 -0.70 16.60 -2.06
C GLY A 101 0.78 16.26 -2.33
N ILE A 102 1.19 15.04 -1.95
CA ILE A 102 2.60 14.62 -2.00
C ILE A 102 3.19 14.62 -3.41
N LEU A 103 2.40 14.31 -4.44
CA LEU A 103 2.87 14.29 -5.84
C LEU A 103 3.06 15.68 -6.42
N GLN A 104 2.28 16.68 -5.99
CA GLN A 104 2.61 18.08 -6.21
C GLN A 104 3.95 18.43 -5.54
N GLY A 105 4.15 18.02 -4.28
CA GLY A 105 5.42 18.21 -3.57
C GLY A 105 6.63 17.64 -4.32
N CYS A 106 6.47 16.51 -5.03
CA CYS A 106 7.49 15.96 -5.92
C CYS A 106 7.76 16.84 -7.15
N ALA A 107 6.73 17.40 -7.77
CA ALA A 107 6.87 18.28 -8.94
C ALA A 107 7.50 19.64 -8.58
N ASP A 108 7.05 20.24 -7.47
CA ASP A 108 7.51 21.54 -6.97
C ASP A 108 8.93 21.45 -6.40
N GLY A 109 9.27 20.36 -5.69
CA GLY A 109 10.61 20.10 -5.16
C GLY A 109 11.63 19.55 -6.18
N GLU A 110 11.17 19.23 -7.39
CA GLU A 110 11.97 18.60 -8.45
C GLU A 110 12.60 17.27 -7.99
N LEU A 111 11.78 16.42 -7.36
CA LEU A 111 12.21 15.20 -6.71
C LEU A 111 12.24 14.02 -7.69
N PHE A 112 13.19 13.10 -7.51
CA PHE A 112 13.30 11.85 -8.28
C PHE A 112 13.33 12.02 -9.82
N LEU A 113 13.94 13.10 -10.33
CA LEU A 113 14.03 13.33 -11.77
C LEU A 113 15.01 12.35 -12.46
N GLU A 114 14.60 11.82 -13.61
CA GLU A 114 15.39 10.93 -14.45
C GLU A 114 16.76 11.55 -14.80
N GLY A 115 17.82 10.73 -14.73
CA GLY A 115 19.20 11.17 -14.97
C GLY A 115 19.83 11.97 -13.83
N THR A 116 19.16 12.13 -12.68
CA THR A 116 19.75 12.73 -11.48
C THR A 116 20.22 11.66 -10.49
N TRP A 117 21.31 11.93 -9.77
CA TRP A 117 21.79 11.08 -8.66
C TRP A 117 20.70 10.77 -7.64
N ASN A 118 19.84 11.75 -7.32
CA ASN A 118 18.73 11.61 -6.39
C ASN A 118 17.75 10.48 -6.78
N ALA A 119 17.51 10.28 -8.08
CA ALA A 119 16.64 9.23 -8.60
C ALA A 119 17.31 7.85 -8.68
N GLU A 120 18.62 7.74 -8.47
CA GLU A 120 19.33 6.46 -8.47
C GLU A 120 19.05 5.68 -7.18
N ILE A 121 18.97 4.35 -7.28
CA ILE A 121 18.98 3.45 -6.12
C ILE A 121 20.34 3.62 -5.42
N CYS A 122 20.34 3.71 -4.09
CA CYS A 122 21.57 3.98 -3.35
C CYS A 122 22.58 2.83 -3.43
N ASP A 123 23.86 3.13 -3.21
CA ASP A 123 24.93 2.14 -3.32
C ASP A 123 24.77 0.94 -2.36
N ALA A 124 24.19 1.15 -1.18
CA ALA A 124 23.94 0.08 -0.21
C ALA A 124 22.88 -0.94 -0.69
N MET A 125 21.89 -0.49 -1.46
CA MET A 125 20.80 -1.31 -2.00
C MET A 125 20.94 -1.55 -3.52
N LYS A 126 22.15 -1.39 -4.06
CA LYS A 126 22.42 -1.53 -5.49
C LYS A 126 21.97 -2.91 -6.00
N PRO A 127 21.17 -2.99 -7.07
CA PRO A 127 20.65 -4.27 -7.57
C PRO A 127 21.76 -5.29 -7.86
N ALA A 128 21.64 -6.46 -7.25
CA ALA A 128 22.55 -7.58 -7.48
C ALA A 128 22.22 -8.35 -8.77
N ALA A 129 23.09 -9.25 -9.21
CA ALA A 129 22.81 -10.13 -10.33
C ALA A 129 21.59 -11.02 -10.02
N GLY A 130 20.56 -10.96 -10.86
CA GLY A 130 19.29 -11.66 -10.67
C GLY A 130 18.20 -10.83 -9.98
N ASP A 131 18.53 -9.68 -9.39
CA ASP A 131 17.51 -8.76 -8.89
C ASP A 131 16.74 -8.12 -10.06
N LEU A 132 15.44 -7.92 -9.85
CA LEU A 132 14.56 -7.26 -10.81
C LEU A 132 14.43 -5.77 -10.47
N ILE A 133 14.22 -4.93 -11.49
CA ILE A 133 13.96 -3.50 -11.31
C ILE A 133 12.62 -3.18 -11.96
N LEU A 134 11.65 -2.79 -11.15
CA LEU A 134 10.34 -2.33 -11.58
C LEU A 134 10.46 -1.11 -12.49
N LYS A 135 9.54 -1.01 -13.45
CA LYS A 135 9.43 0.09 -14.41
C LYS A 135 8.07 0.75 -14.31
N GLY A 136 8.02 2.07 -14.53
CA GLY A 136 6.77 2.83 -14.68
C GLY A 136 6.19 3.46 -13.41
N LYS A 137 6.80 3.31 -12.21
CA LYS A 137 6.27 3.93 -10.99
C LYS A 137 6.35 5.47 -11.08
N LYS A 138 5.17 6.10 -11.21
CA LYS A 138 4.94 7.55 -11.10
C LYS A 138 3.99 7.92 -9.95
N GLY A 139 3.34 6.93 -9.35
CA GLY A 139 2.43 7.07 -8.21
C GLY A 139 3.01 6.50 -6.91
N LEU A 140 2.20 6.51 -5.86
CA LEU A 140 2.59 6.06 -4.51
C LEU A 140 2.53 4.54 -4.37
N ASP A 141 1.43 3.94 -4.81
CA ASP A 141 1.30 2.51 -5.01
C ASP A 141 2.23 2.04 -6.13
N ALA A 142 2.92 0.92 -5.92
CA ALA A 142 3.81 0.30 -6.91
C ALA A 142 3.09 -0.57 -7.95
N PHE A 143 1.77 -0.80 -7.87
CA PHE A 143 1.02 -1.55 -8.90
C PHE A 143 0.53 -0.70 -10.10
N PRO A 144 -0.12 0.47 -9.93
CA PRO A 144 -0.76 1.19 -11.04
C PRO A 144 0.25 1.79 -12.02
N GLY A 145 0.11 1.47 -13.30
CA GLY A 145 0.97 1.99 -14.37
C GLY A 145 2.39 1.38 -14.39
N THR A 146 2.63 0.31 -13.63
CA THR A 146 3.94 -0.36 -13.55
C THR A 146 3.89 -1.77 -14.14
N ASN A 147 5.04 -2.44 -14.20
CA ASN A 147 5.13 -3.86 -14.51
C ASN A 147 5.14 -4.78 -13.26
N LEU A 148 4.85 -4.29 -12.04
CA LEU A 148 4.96 -5.08 -10.80
C LEU A 148 4.14 -6.37 -10.85
N GLU A 149 2.86 -6.26 -11.20
CA GLU A 149 1.93 -7.40 -11.25
C GLU A 149 2.41 -8.47 -12.24
N HIS A 150 2.93 -8.04 -13.38
CA HIS A 150 3.51 -8.92 -14.40
C HIS A 150 4.78 -9.61 -13.90
N LEU A 151 5.71 -8.89 -13.26
CA LEU A 151 6.92 -9.47 -12.66
C LEU A 151 6.57 -10.51 -11.58
N LEU A 152 5.58 -10.23 -10.72
CA LEU A 152 5.12 -11.16 -9.69
C LEU A 152 4.48 -12.41 -10.29
N VAL A 153 3.62 -12.26 -11.30
CA VAL A 153 2.92 -13.38 -11.96
C VAL A 153 3.89 -14.26 -12.76
N GLU A 154 4.79 -13.69 -13.57
CA GLU A 154 5.75 -14.47 -14.38
C GLU A 154 6.73 -15.28 -13.52
N ASN A 155 7.10 -14.76 -12.34
CA ASN A 155 7.97 -15.47 -11.39
C ASN A 155 7.19 -16.36 -10.40
N GLY A 156 5.89 -16.57 -10.61
CA GLY A 156 5.07 -17.48 -9.80
C GLY A 156 4.90 -17.07 -8.34
N ILE A 157 5.03 -15.77 -8.05
CA ILE A 157 5.06 -15.24 -6.68
C ILE A 157 3.67 -15.31 -6.04
N LYS A 158 3.64 -15.77 -4.79
CA LYS A 158 2.45 -15.87 -3.93
C LYS A 158 2.57 -15.00 -2.70
N THR A 159 3.78 -14.89 -2.14
CA THR A 159 4.07 -14.06 -0.97
C THR A 159 4.86 -12.81 -1.38
N VAL A 160 4.34 -11.64 -1.04
CA VAL A 160 4.98 -10.34 -1.25
C VAL A 160 5.43 -9.78 0.10
N VAL A 161 6.72 -9.53 0.23
CA VAL A 161 7.37 -8.99 1.43
C VAL A 161 7.76 -7.54 1.12
N LEU A 162 7.30 -6.60 1.95
CA LEU A 162 7.45 -5.17 1.68
C LEU A 162 8.39 -4.48 2.68
N GLY A 163 9.28 -3.65 2.15
CA GLY A 163 10.13 -2.73 2.91
C GLY A 163 10.44 -1.47 2.09
N GLY A 164 10.95 -0.43 2.75
CA GLY A 164 11.32 0.83 2.12
C GLY A 164 10.53 2.04 2.60
N LEU A 165 10.39 3.04 1.73
CA LEU A 165 9.84 4.35 2.08
C LEU A 165 8.63 4.71 1.20
N LEU A 166 7.69 5.55 1.66
CA LEU A 166 7.42 5.87 3.08
C LEU A 166 6.47 4.84 3.69
N THR A 167 6.68 4.51 4.98
CA THR A 167 5.85 3.57 5.77
C THR A 167 4.35 3.81 5.56
N ASN A 168 3.90 5.05 5.82
CA ASN A 168 2.51 5.50 5.76
C ASN A 168 2.05 5.98 4.37
N CYS A 169 2.81 5.71 3.32
CA CYS A 169 2.50 6.22 1.99
C CYS A 169 2.71 5.14 0.92
N CYS A 170 3.88 5.04 0.32
CA CYS A 170 4.15 4.13 -0.79
C CYS A 170 4.14 2.66 -0.35
N VAL A 171 4.66 2.35 0.85
CA VAL A 171 4.63 1.00 1.43
C VAL A 171 3.19 0.60 1.76
N GLU A 172 2.46 1.41 2.53
CA GLU A 172 1.06 1.14 2.88
C GLU A 172 0.13 1.04 1.65
N SER A 173 0.31 1.89 0.64
CA SER A 173 -0.50 1.84 -0.59
C SER A 173 -0.25 0.55 -1.36
N THR A 174 1.02 0.16 -1.52
CA THR A 174 1.41 -1.08 -2.19
C THR A 174 0.93 -2.32 -1.42
N MET A 175 1.00 -2.29 -0.08
CA MET A 175 0.48 -3.35 0.80
C MET A 175 -1.01 -3.59 0.58
N ARG A 176 -1.81 -2.53 0.57
CA ARG A 176 -3.27 -2.61 0.40
C ARG A 176 -3.64 -3.20 -0.97
N THR A 177 -2.97 -2.78 -2.04
CA THR A 177 -3.22 -3.32 -3.39
C THR A 177 -2.70 -4.76 -3.55
N ALA A 178 -1.58 -5.13 -2.94
CA ALA A 178 -1.11 -6.51 -2.92
C ALA A 178 -2.13 -7.45 -2.23
N TYR A 179 -2.67 -7.02 -1.09
CA TYR A 179 -3.71 -7.75 -0.36
C TYR A 179 -4.98 -7.91 -1.20
N GLU A 180 -5.48 -6.83 -1.80
CA GLU A 180 -6.67 -6.87 -2.65
C GLU A 180 -6.48 -7.70 -3.93
N LYS A 181 -5.24 -7.83 -4.43
CA LYS A 181 -4.91 -8.72 -5.55
C LYS A 181 -4.82 -10.21 -5.16
N GLY A 182 -4.83 -10.52 -3.86
CA GLY A 182 -4.88 -11.88 -3.30
C GLY A 182 -3.52 -12.48 -2.92
N PHE A 183 -2.45 -11.69 -2.94
CA PHE A 183 -1.13 -12.13 -2.45
C PHE A 183 -1.16 -12.33 -0.92
N ASN A 184 -0.33 -13.25 -0.43
CA ASN A 184 0.04 -13.26 0.99
C ASN A 184 1.00 -12.08 1.23
N VAL A 185 0.66 -11.15 2.11
CA VAL A 185 1.45 -9.91 2.30
C VAL A 185 2.15 -9.91 3.64
N ILE A 186 3.45 -9.60 3.63
CA ILE A 186 4.29 -9.43 4.81
C ILE A 186 4.88 -8.03 4.76
N THR A 187 4.90 -7.32 5.89
CA THR A 187 5.55 -6.01 6.01
C THR A 187 6.71 -6.12 7.00
N LEU A 188 7.90 -5.73 6.57
CA LEU A 188 9.10 -5.69 7.41
C LEU A 188 9.11 -4.38 8.20
N THR A 189 8.54 -4.38 9.40
CA THR A 189 8.28 -3.16 10.18
C THR A 189 9.56 -2.37 10.45
N ASP A 190 10.66 -3.07 10.75
CA ASP A 190 11.97 -2.48 11.00
C ASP A 190 12.85 -2.32 9.75
N CYS A 191 12.28 -2.53 8.56
CA CYS A 191 12.86 -2.18 7.25
C CYS A 191 12.02 -1.10 6.54
N THR A 192 11.31 -0.25 7.29
CA THR A 192 10.56 0.90 6.76
C THR A 192 10.95 2.20 7.47
N ALA A 193 10.70 3.34 6.81
CA ALA A 193 10.85 4.65 7.45
C ALA A 193 9.85 5.68 6.89
N THR A 194 9.56 6.69 7.70
CA THR A 194 8.80 7.88 7.31
C THR A 194 9.33 9.12 8.05
N ASP A 195 8.64 10.26 7.94
CA ASP A 195 9.08 11.57 8.43
C ASP A 195 8.92 11.80 9.95
N SER A 196 8.22 10.90 10.65
CA SER A 196 7.88 11.08 12.06
C SER A 196 7.56 9.77 12.77
N GLU A 197 7.87 9.71 14.07
CA GLU A 197 7.61 8.54 14.93
C GLU A 197 6.10 8.29 15.08
N LEU A 198 5.29 9.36 15.07
CA LEU A 198 3.83 9.27 15.07
C LEU A 198 3.31 8.59 13.79
N ALA A 199 3.82 8.98 12.61
CA ALA A 199 3.41 8.35 11.36
C ALA A 199 3.89 6.89 11.25
N GLN A 200 5.10 6.60 11.72
CA GLN A 200 5.64 5.23 11.79
C GLN A 200 4.74 4.33 12.64
N THR A 201 4.52 4.72 13.91
CA THR A 201 3.77 3.91 14.89
C THR A 201 2.26 3.88 14.64
N ALA A 202 1.68 4.89 13.97
CA ALA A 202 0.27 4.87 13.58
C ALA A 202 -0.02 3.82 12.50
N VAL A 203 0.89 3.65 11.55
CA VAL A 203 0.68 2.75 10.40
C VAL A 203 1.08 1.31 10.67
N GLU A 204 2.00 1.07 11.59
CA GLU A 204 2.20 -0.28 12.17
C GLU A 204 0.91 -0.85 12.82
N ARG A 205 -0.09 0.00 13.13
CA ARG A 205 -1.43 -0.43 13.58
C ARG A 205 -2.41 -0.71 12.44
N THR A 206 -2.21 -0.15 11.25
CA THR A 206 -3.03 -0.45 10.06
C THR A 206 -2.49 -1.66 9.30
N TYR A 207 -1.19 -1.93 9.36
CA TYR A 207 -0.54 -3.09 8.72
C TYR A 207 -1.21 -4.46 9.03
N PRO A 208 -1.59 -4.81 10.28
CA PRO A 208 -2.29 -6.06 10.60
C PRO A 208 -3.65 -6.27 9.90
N LEU A 209 -4.22 -5.25 9.26
CA LEU A 209 -5.47 -5.36 8.49
C LEU A 209 -5.24 -5.92 7.08
N PHE A 210 -4.02 -5.77 6.53
CA PHE A 210 -3.69 -6.05 5.13
C PHE A 210 -2.42 -6.91 4.95
N SER A 211 -1.67 -7.17 6.03
CA SER A 211 -0.43 -7.94 6.00
C SER A 211 -0.19 -8.66 7.34
N LYS A 212 0.80 -9.55 7.37
CA LYS A 212 1.48 -9.96 8.59
C LYS A 212 2.71 -9.05 8.82
N PRO A 213 2.63 -8.03 9.69
CA PRO A 213 3.81 -7.27 10.09
C PRO A 213 4.75 -8.13 10.94
N VAL A 214 6.03 -8.08 10.63
CA VAL A 214 7.12 -8.78 11.33
C VAL A 214 8.41 -7.95 11.24
N THR A 215 9.35 -8.20 12.13
CA THR A 215 10.73 -7.73 11.97
C THR A 215 11.47 -8.56 10.90
N LYS A 216 12.58 -8.02 10.40
CA LYS A 216 13.54 -8.71 9.54
C LYS A 216 13.97 -10.07 10.11
N ASP A 217 14.29 -10.14 11.39
CA ASP A 217 14.74 -11.40 12.01
C ASP A 217 13.61 -12.43 12.11
N GLU A 218 12.39 -12.02 12.49
CA GLU A 218 11.20 -12.89 12.47
C GLU A 218 10.87 -13.38 11.05
N PHE A 219 11.03 -12.54 10.03
CA PHE A 219 10.87 -12.95 8.63
C PHE A 219 11.91 -14.02 8.22
N LEU A 220 13.17 -13.84 8.61
CA LEU A 220 14.22 -14.82 8.31
C LEU A 220 13.99 -16.16 9.03
N VAL A 221 13.39 -16.14 10.23
CA VAL A 221 12.90 -17.33 10.95
C VAL A 221 11.67 -17.94 10.25
N MET A 222 10.73 -17.13 9.76
CA MET A 222 9.57 -17.62 8.99
C MET A 222 9.95 -18.28 7.66
N LEU A 223 11.05 -17.84 7.04
CA LEU A 223 11.71 -18.53 5.93
C LEU A 223 12.45 -19.82 6.37
N SER A 224 12.14 -20.37 7.55
CA SER A 224 12.63 -21.66 8.07
C SER A 224 11.56 -22.47 8.82
N GLU A 225 10.62 -21.82 9.54
CA GLU A 225 9.56 -22.48 10.34
C GLU A 225 8.27 -21.61 10.41
N ALA A 226 7.05 -22.19 10.42
CA ALA A 226 5.78 -21.41 10.43
C ALA A 226 4.55 -22.22 10.93
N PRO A 227 3.37 -21.61 11.28
CA PRO A 227 3.01 -20.19 11.49
C PRO A 227 2.53 -19.92 12.97
N PRO A 228 1.27 -19.54 13.33
CA PRO A 228 0.43 -18.33 13.08
C PRO A 228 0.09 -17.49 14.37
N HIS A 229 -0.27 -16.18 14.31
CA HIS A 229 -1.65 -15.59 14.39
C HIS A 229 -1.58 -14.05 14.68
N GLY A 230 -2.70 -13.28 14.72
CA GLY A 230 -2.72 -11.80 14.96
C GLY A 230 -4.05 -11.18 15.49
N ARG A 231 -4.18 -9.83 15.60
CA ARG A 231 -5.45 -9.00 15.78
C ARG A 231 -5.21 -7.45 15.85
N VAL A 232 -6.28 -6.62 16.05
CA VAL A 232 -6.47 -5.20 15.59
C VAL A 232 -6.90 -4.18 16.69
N PHE A 233 -6.62 -2.85 16.55
CA PHE A 233 -7.23 -1.70 17.30
C PHE A 233 -7.31 -0.35 16.45
N PRO A 234 -7.47 0.93 16.94
CA PRO A 234 -8.56 1.84 16.53
C PRO A 234 -8.13 3.21 15.89
N PRO A 235 -9.06 4.12 15.47
CA PRO A 235 -8.71 5.28 14.62
C PRO A 235 -8.92 6.70 15.22
N ARG A 236 -8.17 7.65 14.63
CA ARG A 236 -8.24 9.13 14.63
C ARG A 236 -7.37 9.63 13.46
N ASP A 237 -7.46 10.84 12.88
CA ASP A 237 -8.49 11.89 12.75
C ASP A 237 -8.13 12.71 11.46
N ALA A 238 -8.91 13.72 11.03
CA ALA A 238 -8.74 14.34 9.68
C ALA A 238 -8.65 15.88 9.64
N HIS A 239 -7.98 16.41 8.60
CA HIS A 239 -7.82 17.83 8.27
C HIS A 239 -8.23 18.12 6.80
N GLY A 240 -8.55 19.37 6.46
CA GLY A 240 -8.89 19.78 5.09
C GLY A 240 -8.91 21.31 4.87
N GLY A 241 -8.95 21.76 3.62
CA GLY A 241 -8.96 23.21 3.28
C GLY A 241 -8.88 23.61 1.80
N GLU A 242 -8.91 22.67 0.85
CA GLU A 242 -8.71 22.95 -0.58
C GLU A 242 -10.01 23.15 -1.38
N LYS A 243 -9.93 23.86 -2.50
CA LYS A 243 -11.06 24.05 -3.43
C LYS A 243 -11.17 22.87 -4.40
N ILE A 244 -12.37 22.33 -4.52
CA ILE A 244 -12.70 21.17 -5.36
C ILE A 244 -13.48 21.65 -6.59
N ASP A 245 -13.19 21.09 -7.77
CA ASP A 245 -14.04 21.21 -8.96
C ASP A 245 -15.04 20.04 -9.01
N PRO A 246 -16.36 20.29 -8.87
CA PRO A 246 -17.36 19.23 -8.87
C PRO A 246 -17.48 18.46 -10.19
N ALA A 247 -17.14 19.07 -11.33
CA ALA A 247 -17.29 18.43 -12.64
C ALA A 247 -16.29 17.28 -12.85
N THR A 248 -15.13 17.37 -12.18
CA THR A 248 -14.00 16.44 -12.28
C THR A 248 -13.83 15.57 -11.03
N THR A 249 -14.57 15.84 -9.95
CA THR A 249 -14.44 15.15 -8.66
C THR A 249 -15.59 14.16 -8.40
N ALA A 250 -15.24 13.01 -7.82
CA ALA A 250 -16.21 12.04 -7.28
C ALA A 250 -15.99 11.82 -5.78
N LEU A 251 -17.07 11.75 -5.01
CA LEU A 251 -17.06 11.27 -3.64
C LEU A 251 -17.27 9.75 -3.65
N VAL A 252 -16.30 8.98 -3.14
CA VAL A 252 -16.39 7.53 -3.04
C VAL A 252 -16.77 7.13 -1.62
N MET A 253 -17.94 6.52 -1.46
CA MET A 253 -18.50 6.05 -0.20
C MET A 253 -18.20 4.55 -0.03
N ILE A 254 -17.15 4.25 0.73
CA ILE A 254 -16.62 2.89 0.95
C ILE A 254 -17.26 2.28 2.21
N GLU A 255 -17.74 1.03 2.13
CA GLU A 255 -18.34 0.26 3.24
C GLU A 255 -19.54 0.90 3.99
N PHE A 256 -20.31 1.78 3.32
CA PHE A 256 -21.58 2.31 3.85
C PHE A 256 -22.75 1.29 3.76
N GLN A 257 -22.49 0.04 4.15
CA GLN A 257 -23.46 -1.05 4.19
C GLN A 257 -23.99 -1.29 5.60
N ASN A 258 -25.23 -1.77 5.70
CA ASN A 258 -25.91 -2.06 6.97
C ASN A 258 -25.10 -2.95 7.91
N GLU A 259 -24.24 -3.83 7.36
CA GLU A 259 -23.29 -4.69 8.06
C GLU A 259 -22.40 -3.94 9.07
N PHE A 260 -22.05 -2.68 8.74
CA PHE A 260 -21.27 -1.76 9.56
C PHE A 260 -22.15 -0.65 10.17
N VAL A 261 -23.01 -0.02 9.35
CA VAL A 261 -23.63 1.28 9.72
C VAL A 261 -25.00 1.18 10.39
N THR A 262 -25.61 -0.01 10.48
CA THR A 262 -26.98 -0.19 11.01
C THR A 262 -27.01 -1.18 12.18
N PRO A 263 -27.76 -0.88 13.26
CA PRO A 263 -27.99 -1.84 14.34
C PRO A 263 -28.50 -3.20 13.81
N GLY A 264 -27.80 -4.27 14.14
CA GLY A 264 -28.06 -5.63 13.65
C GLY A 264 -27.10 -6.13 12.55
N GLY A 265 -26.23 -5.29 12.00
CA GLY A 265 -25.09 -5.75 11.19
C GLY A 265 -24.01 -6.44 12.04
N LYS A 266 -23.33 -7.49 11.55
CA LYS A 266 -22.40 -8.30 12.36
C LYS A 266 -21.13 -7.55 12.75
N LEU A 267 -20.76 -6.51 12.01
CA LEU A 267 -19.59 -5.67 12.28
C LEU A 267 -19.96 -4.35 12.98
N HIS A 268 -21.26 -4.04 13.09
CA HIS A 268 -21.78 -2.80 13.66
C HIS A 268 -21.25 -2.52 15.06
N ASP A 269 -21.42 -3.45 16.01
CA ASP A 269 -21.02 -3.24 17.41
C ASP A 269 -19.50 -3.06 17.58
N GLY A 270 -18.70 -3.59 16.65
CA GLY A 270 -17.24 -3.43 16.64
C GLY A 270 -16.80 -2.01 16.23
N VAL A 271 -17.54 -1.34 15.35
CA VAL A 271 -17.23 0.02 14.87
C VAL A 271 -18.05 1.12 15.57
N LYS A 272 -19.19 0.76 16.16
CA LYS A 272 -20.17 1.68 16.78
C LYS A 272 -19.56 2.70 17.75
N PRO A 273 -18.69 2.35 18.73
CA PRO A 273 -18.18 3.33 19.69
C PRO A 273 -17.37 4.46 19.02
N VAL A 274 -16.64 4.12 17.96
CA VAL A 274 -15.90 5.07 17.13
C VAL A 274 -16.86 5.88 16.25
N MET A 275 -17.80 5.21 15.59
CA MET A 275 -18.78 5.84 14.70
C MET A 275 -19.64 6.88 15.42
N GLU A 276 -20.06 6.60 16.65
CA GLU A 276 -20.80 7.51 17.53
C GLU A 276 -19.92 8.66 18.03
N SER A 277 -18.74 8.37 18.60
CA SER A 277 -17.85 9.41 19.16
C SER A 277 -17.28 10.38 18.13
N THR A 278 -17.09 9.93 16.88
CA THR A 278 -16.65 10.79 15.76
C THR A 278 -17.80 11.51 15.05
N GLY A 279 -19.06 11.12 15.29
CA GLY A 279 -20.23 11.60 14.54
C GLY A 279 -20.20 11.21 13.06
N MET A 280 -19.51 10.12 12.70
CA MET A 280 -19.17 9.73 11.33
C MET A 280 -20.37 9.72 10.38
N LEU A 281 -21.50 9.12 10.78
CA LEU A 281 -22.68 9.00 9.90
C LEU A 281 -23.29 10.36 9.54
N ALA A 282 -23.38 11.28 10.50
CA ALA A 282 -23.91 12.61 10.25
C ALA A 282 -23.00 13.39 9.29
N LYS A 283 -21.69 13.38 9.53
CA LYS A 283 -20.67 14.00 8.67
C LYS A 283 -20.66 13.42 7.25
N ALA A 284 -20.83 12.10 7.12
CA ALA A 284 -20.90 11.42 5.83
C ALA A 284 -22.16 11.78 5.04
N VAL A 285 -23.31 11.91 5.70
CA VAL A 285 -24.56 12.38 5.09
C VAL A 285 -24.44 13.85 4.67
N GLU A 286 -23.81 14.69 5.49
CA GLU A 286 -23.50 16.09 5.15
C GLU A 286 -22.59 16.17 3.92
N ALA A 287 -21.48 15.43 3.89
CA ALA A 287 -20.57 15.36 2.74
C ALA A 287 -21.27 14.86 1.47
N CYS A 288 -22.11 13.83 1.55
CA CYS A 288 -22.93 13.36 0.42
C CYS A 288 -23.93 14.42 -0.05
N THR A 289 -24.51 15.19 0.86
CA THR A 289 -25.49 16.23 0.54
C THR A 289 -24.82 17.42 -0.14
N ALA A 290 -23.67 17.86 0.37
CA ALA A 290 -22.83 18.87 -0.26
C ALA A 290 -22.33 18.42 -1.64
N ALA A 291 -21.78 17.21 -1.77
CA ALA A 291 -21.33 16.65 -3.04
C ALA A 291 -22.45 16.61 -4.09
N ARG A 292 -23.66 16.17 -3.73
CA ARG A 292 -24.84 16.21 -4.63
C ARG A 292 -25.23 17.63 -5.01
N LYS A 293 -25.21 18.58 -4.07
CA LYS A 293 -25.58 19.98 -4.29
C LYS A 293 -24.65 20.68 -5.28
N GLU A 294 -23.35 20.44 -5.17
CA GLU A 294 -22.34 21.03 -6.05
C GLU A 294 -22.19 20.28 -7.38
N GLY A 295 -22.80 19.09 -7.53
CA GLY A 295 -22.81 18.31 -8.77
C GLY A 295 -21.73 17.23 -8.88
N CYS A 296 -20.99 16.95 -7.81
CA CYS A 296 -20.03 15.84 -7.76
C CYS A 296 -20.72 14.50 -7.97
N LYS A 297 -20.04 13.57 -8.66
CA LYS A 297 -20.48 12.18 -8.74
C LYS A 297 -20.37 11.53 -7.35
N ILE A 298 -21.33 10.70 -6.95
CA ILE A 298 -21.20 9.85 -5.76
C ILE A 298 -21.14 8.39 -6.21
N ILE A 299 -20.07 7.70 -5.84
CA ILE A 299 -19.82 6.30 -6.13
C ILE A 299 -19.93 5.55 -4.80
N HIS A 300 -20.85 4.60 -4.70
CA HIS A 300 -20.90 3.70 -3.56
C HIS A 300 -20.07 2.45 -3.86
N SER A 301 -19.15 2.11 -2.97
CA SER A 301 -18.28 0.93 -3.07
C SER A 301 -18.60 -0.03 -1.90
N PRO A 302 -19.55 -0.95 -2.08
CA PRO A 302 -19.88 -1.99 -1.11
C PRO A 302 -19.03 -3.26 -1.30
N ILE A 303 -18.63 -3.92 -0.22
CA ILE A 303 -18.24 -5.34 -0.27
C ILE A 303 -19.49 -6.19 -0.53
N ILE A 304 -19.57 -6.79 -1.72
CA ILE A 304 -20.59 -7.78 -2.07
C ILE A 304 -19.89 -9.13 -2.25
N PHE A 305 -20.11 -10.03 -1.28
CA PHE A 305 -19.81 -11.44 -1.50
C PHE A 305 -20.84 -12.01 -2.47
N ALA A 306 -20.38 -12.66 -3.54
CA ALA A 306 -21.25 -13.45 -4.38
C ALA A 306 -21.90 -14.55 -3.52
N ALA A 307 -23.22 -14.73 -3.65
CA ALA A 307 -23.86 -15.91 -3.10
C ALA A 307 -23.22 -17.15 -3.75
N ASP A 308 -22.94 -18.17 -2.93
CA ASP A 308 -22.32 -19.38 -3.43
C ASP A 308 -23.24 -20.03 -4.48
N LYS A 309 -22.73 -20.14 -5.71
CA LYS A 309 -23.39 -20.85 -6.81
C LYS A 309 -22.88 -22.30 -6.92
N SER A 310 -22.43 -22.90 -5.81
CA SER A 310 -22.34 -24.35 -5.68
C SER A 310 -23.74 -24.97 -5.66
N ASP A 311 -24.30 -25.18 -6.86
CA ASP A 311 -25.00 -26.40 -7.29
C ASP A 311 -26.01 -26.11 -8.43
N ASN A 312 -25.58 -26.41 -9.66
CA ASN A 312 -26.38 -26.94 -10.78
C ASN A 312 -25.43 -27.37 -11.92
#